data_AF-A0AAW2J7M8-F1
#
_entry.id   AF-A0AAW2J7M8-F1
#
_cell.length_a   1.000
_cell.length_b   1.000
_cell.length_c   1.000
_cell.angle_alpha   90.00
_cell.angle_beta   90.00
_cell.angle_gamma   90.00
#
_symmetry.space_group_name_H-M   'P 1'
#
loop_
_entity.id
_entity.type
_entity.pdbx_description
1 polymer ?
#
loop_
_entity_poly.entity_id
_entity_poly.type
_entity_poly.pdbx_seq_one_letter_code
_entity_poly.pdbx_strand_id
1 'polypeptide(L)' 'MVEPEIAFADKQDDMKCAEAYARFLYQWFLDHCYHDMEFMTKFIDKTTLQRLEMVAKSKFHRVTYTEAVAILRKQRSEEI' A
#
# COMPACT_ATOMS: atom_id res chain seq x y z
N MET A 1 -2.02 1.51 17.39
CA MET A 1 -2.26 0.34 16.53
C MET A 1 -3.75 0.26 16.27
N VAL A 2 -4.16 -0.09 15.05
CA VAL A 2 -5.57 -0.36 14.70
C VAL A 2 -5.61 -1.84 14.30
N GLU A 3 -6.28 -2.66 15.10
CA GLU A 3 -6.18 -4.13 15.06
C GLU A 3 -7.59 -4.73 14.95
N PRO A 4 -8.19 -4.78 13.74
CA PRO A 4 -9.52 -5.33 13.54
C PRO A 4 -9.50 -6.86 13.58
N GLU A 5 -10.58 -7.46 14.08
CA GLU A 5 -10.82 -8.90 14.07
C GLU A 5 -12.11 -9.22 13.30
N ILE A 6 -12.10 -10.26 12.47
CA ILE A 6 -13.24 -10.64 11.63
C ILE A 6 -13.58 -12.10 11.87
N ALA A 7 -14.71 -12.35 12.52
CA ALA A 7 -15.17 -13.73 12.77
C ALA A 7 -15.40 -14.48 11.45
N PHE A 8 -15.00 -15.75 11.41
CA PHE A 8 -15.13 -16.65 10.26
C PHE A 8 -14.36 -16.25 8.99
N ALA A 9 -13.47 -15.25 9.09
CA ALA A 9 -12.59 -14.88 7.98
C ALA A 9 -11.39 -15.82 7.86
N ASP A 10 -10.98 -16.08 6.63
CA ASP A 10 -9.71 -16.73 6.36
C ASP A 10 -8.62 -15.71 5.97
N LYS A 11 -7.42 -16.21 5.64
CA LYS A 11 -6.28 -15.39 5.21
C LYS A 11 -6.60 -14.55 3.96
N GLN A 12 -7.41 -15.06 3.03
CA GLN A 12 -7.74 -14.33 1.80
C GLN A 12 -8.69 -13.18 2.09
N ASP A 13 -9.62 -13.36 3.04
CA ASP A 13 -10.53 -12.32 3.47
C ASP A 13 -9.81 -11.24 4.27
N ASP A 14 -8.89 -11.62 5.16
CA ASP A 14 -8.01 -10.68 5.86
C ASP A 14 -7.20 -9.82 4.88
N MET A 15 -6.54 -10.43 3.88
CA MET A 15 -5.80 -9.69 2.85
C MET A 15 -6.69 -8.74 2.04
N LYS A 16 -7.95 -9.11 1.74
CA LYS A 16 -8.91 -8.22 1.07
C LYS A 16 -9.30 -7.05 1.96
N CYS A 17 -9.55 -7.30 3.24
CA CYS A 17 -9.92 -6.27 4.21
C CYS A 17 -8.78 -5.25 4.37
N ALA A 18 -7.54 -5.73 4.54
CA ALA A 18 -6.36 -4.88 4.64
C ALA A 18 -6.16 -4.02 3.37
N GLU A 19 -6.29 -4.61 2.17
CA GLU A 19 -6.20 -3.87 0.91
C GLU A 19 -7.31 -2.82 0.78
N ALA A 20 -8.55 -3.17 1.08
CA ALA A 20 -9.69 -2.26 1.02
C ALA A 20 -9.55 -1.10 2.01
N TYR A 21 -9.13 -1.39 3.24
CA TYR A 21 -8.90 -0.39 4.29
C TYR A 21 -7.81 0.60 3.88
N ALA A 22 -6.67 0.11 3.41
CA ALA A 22 -5.57 0.95 2.96
C ALA A 22 -6.02 1.87 1.81
N ARG A 23 -6.62 1.31 0.75
CA ARG A 23 -7.13 2.08 -0.40
C ARG A 23 -8.16 3.13 0.00
N PHE A 24 -9.08 2.77 0.90
CA PHE A 24 -10.07 3.70 1.44
C PHE A 24 -9.40 4.88 2.14
N LEU A 25 -8.44 4.63 3.04
CA LEU A 25 -7.75 5.72 3.74
C LEU A 25 -7.02 6.65 2.79
N TYR A 26 -6.29 6.12 1.81
CA TYR A 26 -5.57 6.94 0.85
C TYR A 26 -6.51 7.80 0.01
N GLN A 27 -7.63 7.24 -0.45
CA GLN A 27 -8.66 8.01 -1.14
C GLN A 27 -9.28 9.07 -0.22
N TRP A 28 -9.56 8.71 1.04
CA TRP A 28 -10.13 9.63 2.01
C TRP A 28 -9.21 10.84 2.26
N PHE A 29 -7.89 10.63 2.36
CA PHE A 29 -6.92 11.72 2.46
C PHE A 29 -6.92 12.62 1.22
N LEU A 30 -7.02 12.05 0.02
CA LEU A 30 -7.10 12.82 -1.22
C LEU A 30 -8.37 13.66 -1.28
N ASP A 31 -9.49 13.14 -0.77
CA ASP A 31 -10.79 13.81 -0.83
C ASP A 31 -10.95 14.88 0.26
N HIS A 32 -10.40 14.65 1.46
CA HIS A 32 -10.68 15.46 2.65
C HIS A 32 -9.49 16.27 3.18
N CYS A 33 -8.26 15.89 2.81
CA CYS A 33 -7.03 16.51 3.31
C CYS A 33 -6.12 16.99 2.16
N TYR A 34 -6.67 17.25 0.97
CA TYR A 34 -5.89 17.58 -0.21
C TYR A 34 -4.91 18.75 0.01
N HIS A 35 -5.36 19.83 0.64
CA HIS A 35 -4.52 21.01 0.89
C HIS A 35 -3.33 20.71 1.82
N ASP A 36 -3.54 19.88 2.84
CA ASP A 36 -2.46 19.44 3.71
C ASP A 36 -1.47 18.56 2.93
N MET A 37 -1.96 17.69 2.05
CA MET A 37 -1.09 16.84 1.22
C MET A 37 -0.34 17.65 0.14
N GLU A 38 -0.94 18.73 -0.38
CA GLU A 38 -0.27 19.70 -1.24
C GLU A 38 0.85 20.43 -0.49
N PHE A 39 0.58 20.87 0.74
CA PHE A 39 1.61 21.44 1.62
C PHE A 39 2.76 20.45 1.84
N MET A 40 2.45 19.20 2.21
CA MET A 40 3.47 18.16 2.40
C MET A 40 4.27 17.89 1.12
N THR A 41 3.60 17.92 -0.04
CA THR A 41 4.25 17.74 -1.34
C THR A 41 5.24 18.87 -1.64
N LYS A 42 4.89 20.10 -1.27
CA LYS A 42 5.73 21.27 -1.53
C LYS A 42 6.96 21.34 -0.62
N PHE A 43 6.81 20.94 0.65
CA PHE A 43 7.83 21.25 1.67
C PHE A 43 8.54 20.03 2.26
N ILE A 44 7.97 18.83 2.18
CA ILE A 44 8.52 17.63 2.84
C ILE A 44 8.91 16.56 1.81
N ASP A 45 7.97 16.10 0.98
CA ASP A 45 8.22 15.06 -0.02
C ASP A 45 7.40 15.31 -1.29
N LYS A 46 8.11 15.68 -2.36
CA LYS A 46 7.57 15.99 -3.70
C LYS A 46 6.76 14.85 -4.34
N THR A 47 6.87 13.63 -3.83
CA THR A 47 6.16 12.46 -4.35
C THR A 47 4.93 12.09 -3.55
N THR A 48 4.60 12.81 -2.46
CA THR A 48 3.51 12.46 -1.53
C THR A 48 2.18 12.24 -2.25
N LEU A 49 1.66 13.25 -2.97
CA LEU A 49 0.39 13.14 -3.71
C LEU A 49 0.42 12.00 -4.73
N GLN A 50 1.52 11.87 -5.49
CA GLN A 50 1.66 10.81 -6.49
C GLN A 50 1.59 9.42 -5.84
N ARG A 51 2.24 9.21 -4.69
CA ARG A 51 2.20 7.93 -3.96
C ARG A 51 0.81 7.64 -3.41
N LEU A 52 0.12 8.64 -2.85
CA LEU A 52 -1.26 8.49 -2.37
C LEU A 52 -2.20 8.06 -3.50
N GLU A 53 -2.15 8.76 -4.64
CA GLU A 53 -2.96 8.42 -5.81
C GLU A 53 -2.63 7.04 -6.38
N MET A 54 -1.34 6.71 -6.45
CA MET A 54 -0.88 5.41 -6.93
C MET A 54 -1.48 4.29 -6.07
N VAL A 55 -1.37 4.37 -4.74
CA VAL A 55 -1.87 3.30 -3.86
C VAL A 55 -3.40 3.25 -3.85
N ALA A 56 -4.09 4.39 -3.89
CA ALA A 56 -5.56 4.42 -3.97
C ALA A 56 -6.10 3.71 -5.24
N LYS A 57 -5.38 3.81 -6.36
CA LYS A 57 -5.78 3.24 -7.67
C LYS A 57 -5.20 1.86 -7.96
N SER A 58 -4.14 1.45 -7.27
CA SER A 58 -3.44 0.19 -7.56
C SER A 58 -4.15 -1.04 -7.00
N LYS A 59 -4.02 -2.16 -7.71
CA LYS A 59 -4.35 -3.49 -7.21
C LYS A 59 -3.13 -4.10 -6.54
N PHE A 60 -3.30 -4.68 -5.36
CA PHE A 60 -2.16 -5.22 -4.62
C PHE A 60 -1.80 -6.61 -5.15
N HIS A 61 -0.52 -6.80 -5.44
CA HIS A 61 -0.01 -8.13 -5.79
C HIS A 61 0.15 -8.97 -4.53
N ARG A 62 -0.33 -10.21 -4.60
CA ARG A 62 -0.15 -11.21 -3.54
C ARG A 62 1.02 -12.09 -3.95
N VAL A 63 2.04 -12.12 -3.10
CA VAL A 63 3.24 -12.92 -3.30
C VAL A 63 3.47 -13.77 -2.06
N THR A 64 3.80 -15.04 -2.27
CA THR A 64 4.24 -15.89 -1.16
C THR A 64 5.62 -15.45 -0.70
N TYR A 65 5.95 -15.79 0.54
CA TYR A 65 7.30 -15.57 1.06
C TYR A 65 8.37 -16.21 0.16
N THR A 66 8.15 -17.43 -0.30
CA THR A 66 9.08 -18.17 -1.16
C THR A 66 9.32 -17.47 -2.49
N GLU A 67 8.25 -16.99 -3.14
CA GLU A 67 8.37 -16.22 -4.38
C GLU A 67 9.12 -14.90 -4.16
N ALA A 68 8.82 -14.18 -3.09
CA ALA A 68 9.51 -12.93 -2.76
C ALA A 68 11.01 -13.15 -2.57
N VAL A 69 11.41 -14.22 -1.86
CA VAL A 69 12.83 -14.60 -1.69
C VAL A 69 13.48 -14.95 -3.02
N ALA A 70 12.77 -15.67 -3.90
CA ALA A 70 13.29 -16.03 -5.22
C ALA A 70 13.54 -14.79 -6.10
N ILE A 71 12.61 -13.84 -6.11
CA ILE A 71 12.73 -12.56 -6.83
C ILE A 71 13.98 -11.80 -6.36
N LEU A 72 14.15 -11.66 -5.04
CA LEU A 72 15.30 -10.95 -4.46
C LEU A 72 16.64 -11.64 -4.77
N ARG A 73 16.68 -12.98 -4.72
CA ARG A 73 17.90 -13.74 -5.07
C ARG A 73 18.28 -13.59 -6.53
N LYS A 74 17.31 -13.61 -7.44
CA LYS A 74 17.54 -13.44 -8.89
C LYS A 74 18.16 -12.09 -9.20
N GLN A 75 17.63 -11.00 -8.63
CA GLN A 75 18.18 -9.66 -8.82
C GLN A 75 19.62 -9.55 -8.30
N ARG A 76 19.90 -10.10 -7.12
CA ARG A 76 21.27 -10.11 -6.56
C ARG A 76 22.28 -10.90 -7.42
N SER A 77 21.85 -11.98 -8.08
CA SER A 77 22.74 -12.74 -8.97
C SER A 77 22.95 -12.09 -10.33
N GLU A 78 22.08 -11.17 -10.75
CA GLU A 78 22.19 -10.43 -12.01
C GLU A 78 23.07 -9.16 -11.88
N GLU A 79 23.38 -8.72 -10.65
CA GLU A 79 24.27 -7.59 -10.34
C GLU A 79 25.76 -7.98 -10.20
N ILE A 80 26.11 -9.26 -10.39
CA ILE A 80 27.49 -9.81 -10.40
C ILE A 80 27.85 -10.28 -11.80
#